data_AF-A0A7S3VZX4-F1
#
_entry.id   AF-A0A7S3VZX4-F1
#
_cell.length_a   1.000
_cell.length_b   1.000
_cell.length_c   1.000
_cell.angle_alpha   90.00
_cell.angle_beta   90.00
_cell.angle_gamma   90.00
#
_symmetry.space_group_name_H-M   'P 1'
#
loop_
_entity.id
_entity.type
_entity.pdbx_description
1 polymer ?
#
loop_
_entity_poly.entity_id
_entity_poly.type
_entity_poly.pdbx_seq_one_letter_code
_entity_poly.pdbx_strand_id
1 'polypeptide(L)'
;YYTPGEYWLVKSELLKIQGKYMPLPITNGLAVTVEIAVSGKLLNGNILLIGATSASYGPTKDQQTPILGAMGMQWSDAQGLVHAEYNGVGETLQKGRAGKAMH
;
A
#
# COMPACT_ATOMS: atom_id res chain seq x y z
N TYR A 1 13.64 -13.55 6.51
CA TYR A 1 13.91 -12.73 5.32
C TYR A 1 12.96 -13.17 4.23
N TYR A 2 12.29 -12.24 3.55
CA TYR A 2 11.31 -12.59 2.53
C TYR A 2 11.94 -12.49 1.15
N THR A 3 11.78 -13.53 0.35
CA THR A 3 12.02 -13.49 -1.10
C THR A 3 11.17 -12.36 -1.69
N PRO A 4 11.68 -11.58 -2.68
CA PRO A 4 10.84 -10.63 -3.39
C PRO A 4 9.58 -11.33 -3.94
N GLY A 5 8.43 -10.66 -3.83
CA GLY A 5 7.16 -11.26 -4.22
C GLY A 5 5.95 -10.60 -3.58
N GLU A 6 4.79 -11.15 -3.90
CA GLU A 6 3.50 -10.74 -3.37
C GLU A 6 3.01 -11.80 -2.37
N TYR A 7 2.70 -11.38 -1.15
CA TYR A 7 2.31 -12.29 -0.07
C TYR A 7 1.01 -11.84 0.57
N TRP A 8 0.21 -12.82 0.99
CA TRP A 8 -1.01 -12.56 1.75
C TRP A 8 -0.66 -12.13 3.18
N LEU A 9 -1.16 -10.96 3.57
CA LEU A 9 -1.20 -10.50 4.96
C LEU A 9 -2.52 -10.91 5.62
N VAL A 10 -3.62 -10.80 4.87
CA VAL A 10 -4.96 -11.28 5.25
C VAL A 10 -5.58 -11.97 4.05
N LYS A 11 -6.11 -13.17 4.24
CA LYS A 11 -6.76 -13.95 3.19
C LYS A 11 -8.11 -14.49 3.68
N SER A 12 -9.14 -13.66 3.61
CA SER A 12 -10.53 -14.05 3.86
C SER A 12 -11.43 -13.61 2.70
N GLU A 13 -12.68 -14.06 2.66
CA GLU A 13 -13.63 -13.56 1.66
C GLU A 13 -14.03 -12.11 1.90
N LEU A 14 -14.18 -11.74 3.18
CA LEU A 14 -14.63 -10.42 3.58
C LEU A 14 -13.56 -9.36 3.31
N LEU A 15 -12.32 -9.68 3.68
CA LEU A 15 -11.15 -8.81 3.57
C LEU A 15 -9.93 -9.58 3.05
N LYS A 16 -9.27 -9.00 2.07
CA LYS A 16 -8.05 -9.50 1.44
C LYS A 16 -7.00 -8.39 1.47
N ILE A 17 -5.82 -8.70 1.99
CA ILE A 17 -4.69 -7.79 2.01
C ILE A 17 -3.47 -8.53 1.48
N GLN A 18 -2.86 -8.00 0.41
CA GLN A 18 -1.56 -8.47 -0.10
C GLN A 18 -0.52 -7.36 0.02
N GLY A 19 0.69 -7.74 0.44
CA GLY A 19 1.86 -6.87 0.40
C GLY A 19 2.78 -7.28 -0.75
N LYS A 20 3.23 -6.30 -1.52
CA LYS A 20 4.31 -6.45 -2.50
C LYS A 20 5.64 -6.10 -1.85
N TYR A 21 6.59 -7.02 -1.91
CA TYR A 21 7.92 -6.88 -1.31
C TYR A 21 8.98 -6.86 -2.42
N MET A 22 9.72 -5.77 -2.50
CA MET A 22 10.78 -5.59 -3.50
C MET A 22 12.05 -5.00 -2.88
N PRO A 23 13.24 -5.34 -3.42
CA PRO A 23 14.46 -4.65 -3.05
C PRO A 23 14.42 -3.20 -3.54
N LEU A 24 14.93 -2.28 -2.72
CA LEU A 24 15.15 -0.89 -3.12
C LEU A 24 16.65 -0.56 -3.00
N PRO A 25 17.17 0.40 -3.77
CA PRO A 25 18.57 0.84 -3.64
C PRO A 25 18.92 1.25 -2.21
N ILE A 26 18.02 1.99 -1.54
CA ILE A 26 18.20 2.47 -0.16
C ILE A 26 18.27 1.35 0.89
N THR A 27 17.79 0.15 0.55
CA THR A 27 17.78 -1.00 1.46
C THR A 27 18.92 -1.97 1.19
N ASN A 28 19.89 -1.60 0.35
CA ASN A 28 21.01 -2.46 -0.08
C ASN A 28 20.51 -3.82 -0.62
N GLY A 29 19.43 -3.81 -1.39
CA GLY A 29 18.86 -5.04 -1.95
C GLY A 29 17.99 -5.85 -1.00
N LEU A 30 17.72 -5.38 0.23
CA LEU A 30 16.80 -6.04 1.14
C LEU A 30 15.34 -5.75 0.74
N ALA A 31 14.53 -6.80 0.62
CA ALA A 31 13.11 -6.64 0.27
C ALA A 31 12.34 -5.89 1.36
N VAL A 32 11.60 -4.86 0.96
CA VAL A 32 10.69 -4.09 1.81
C VAL A 32 9.32 -3.98 1.16
N THR A 33 8.29 -3.71 1.96
CA THR A 33 6.94 -3.48 1.45
C THR A 33 6.94 -2.18 0.65
N VAL A 34 6.56 -2.26 -0.62
CA VAL A 34 6.51 -1.11 -1.53
C VAL A 34 5.08 -0.72 -1.91
N GLU A 35 4.14 -1.66 -1.78
CA GLU A 35 2.72 -1.47 -2.08
C GLU A 35 1.89 -2.48 -1.28
N ILE A 36 0.69 -2.06 -0.87
CA ILE A 36 -0.33 -2.91 -0.27
C ILE A 36 -1.59 -2.82 -1.13
N ALA A 37 -2.18 -3.97 -1.42
CA ALA A 37 -3.49 -4.09 -2.04
C ALA A 37 -4.52 -4.52 -0.99
N VAL A 38 -5.61 -3.75 -0.86
CA VAL A 38 -6.77 -4.07 -0.03
C VAL A 38 -7.96 -4.34 -0.93
N SER A 39 -8.65 -5.47 -0.72
CA SER A 39 -9.84 -5.86 -1.49
C SER A 39 -10.75 -6.77 -0.66
N GLY A 40 -11.79 -7.32 -1.29
CA GLY A 40 -12.72 -8.25 -0.67
C GLY A 40 -14.16 -7.76 -0.76
N LYS A 41 -15.08 -8.50 -0.13
CA LYS A 41 -16.51 -8.13 -0.12
C LYS A 41 -16.74 -6.77 0.55
N LEU A 42 -15.90 -6.35 1.51
CA LEU A 42 -15.99 -5.02 2.13
C LEU A 42 -15.83 -3.86 1.14
N LEU A 43 -15.09 -4.09 0.04
CA LEU A 43 -14.84 -3.07 -0.99
C LEU A 43 -15.68 -3.37 -2.25
N ASN A 44 -16.74 -4.19 -2.14
CA ASN A 44 -17.53 -4.68 -3.27
C ASN A 44 -16.68 -5.30 -4.41
N GLY A 45 -15.57 -5.95 -4.04
CA GLY A 45 -14.64 -6.55 -5.00
C GLY A 45 -13.65 -5.57 -5.63
N ASN A 46 -13.76 -4.26 -5.38
CA ASN A 46 -12.74 -3.31 -5.79
C ASN A 46 -11.43 -3.51 -5.03
N ILE A 47 -10.38 -2.93 -5.58
CA ILE A 47 -9.00 -2.97 -5.10
C ILE A 47 -8.57 -1.55 -4.81
N LEU A 48 -8.18 -1.29 -3.56
CA LEU A 48 -7.43 -0.11 -3.13
C LEU A 48 -5.95 -0.48 -3.15
N LEU A 49 -5.15 0.19 -3.97
CA LEU A 49 -3.70 0.07 -3.99
C LEU A 49 -3.09 1.28 -3.30
N ILE A 50 -2.19 1.03 -2.35
CA ILE A 50 -1.45 2.07 -1.63
C ILE A 50 0.04 1.76 -1.71
N GLY A 51 0.78 2.62 -2.41
CA GLY A 51 2.23 2.64 -2.45
C GLY A 51 2.81 3.80 -1.64
N ALA A 52 4.13 3.95 -1.64
CA ALA A 52 4.81 5.00 -0.90
C ALA A 52 4.44 6.43 -1.35
N THR A 53 4.13 6.62 -2.64
CA THR A 53 3.87 7.94 -3.23
C THR A 53 2.63 7.97 -4.11
N SER A 54 1.82 6.90 -4.09
CA SER A 54 0.67 6.75 -4.98
C SER A 54 -0.42 5.96 -4.30
N ALA A 55 -1.66 6.33 -4.57
CA ALA A 55 -2.82 5.53 -4.26
C ALA A 55 -3.73 5.45 -5.49
N SER A 56 -4.40 4.31 -5.66
CA SER A 56 -5.40 4.14 -6.72
C SER A 56 -6.51 3.22 -6.27
N TYR A 57 -7.67 3.35 -6.91
CA TYR A 57 -8.83 2.53 -6.65
C TYR A 57 -9.50 2.07 -7.94
N GLY A 58 -10.00 0.84 -7.95
CA GLY A 58 -10.76 0.32 -9.09
C GLY A 58 -11.04 -1.18 -9.02
N PRO A 59 -11.82 -1.72 -9.97
CA PRO A 59 -12.32 -3.10 -9.92
C PRO A 59 -11.26 -4.17 -10.18
N THR A 60 -10.19 -3.85 -10.91
CA THR A 60 -9.09 -4.78 -11.23
C THR A 60 -7.75 -4.05 -11.21
N LYS A 61 -6.64 -4.80 -11.25
CA LYS A 61 -5.28 -4.24 -11.30
C LYS A 61 -5.03 -3.39 -12.55
N ASP A 62 -5.72 -3.70 -13.65
CA ASP A 62 -5.55 -3.01 -14.94
C ASP A 62 -6.53 -1.83 -15.10
N GLN A 63 -7.55 -1.73 -14.25
CA GLN A 63 -8.58 -0.69 -14.29
C GLN A 63 -8.52 0.16 -13.02
N GLN A 64 -7.39 0.83 -12.80
CA GLN A 64 -7.15 1.66 -11.63
C GLN A 64 -7.29 3.15 -11.97
N THR A 65 -7.98 3.90 -11.09
CA THR A 65 -8.01 5.36 -11.15
C THR A 65 -7.11 5.93 -10.05
N PRO A 66 -6.13 6.79 -10.38
CA PRO A 66 -5.31 7.46 -9.37
C PRO A 66 -6.16 8.31 -8.42
N ILE A 67 -5.85 8.25 -7.13
CA ILE A 67 -6.46 9.06 -6.08
C ILE A 67 -5.35 9.74 -5.28
N LEU A 68 -5.69 10.83 -4.58
CA LEU A 68 -4.75 11.54 -3.70
C LEU A 68 -3.47 12.04 -4.41
N GLY A 69 -3.61 12.71 -5.55
CA GLY A 69 -2.48 13.16 -6.36
C GLY A 69 -1.60 14.26 -5.74
N ALA A 70 -2.04 14.90 -4.66
CA ALA A 70 -1.28 15.93 -3.96
C ALA A 70 -1.57 15.93 -2.44
N MET A 71 -0.62 16.45 -1.67
CA MET A 71 -0.78 16.65 -0.23
C MET A 71 -1.95 17.61 0.07
N GLY A 72 -2.72 17.31 1.10
CA GLY A 72 -3.96 18.00 1.47
C GLY A 72 -5.22 17.44 0.80
N MET A 73 -5.10 16.49 -0.13
CA MET A 73 -6.26 15.89 -0.78
C MET A 73 -6.97 14.87 0.11
N GLN A 74 -8.29 14.82 -0.06
CA GLN A 74 -9.15 13.79 0.47
C GLN A 74 -9.90 13.15 -0.69
N TRP A 75 -10.25 11.88 -0.53
CA TRP A 75 -11.00 11.14 -1.52
C TRP A 75 -11.91 10.13 -0.84
N SER A 76 -13.12 9.97 -1.37
CA SER A 76 -14.04 8.90 -1.00
C SER A 76 -14.54 8.22 -2.27
N ASP A 77 -14.76 6.91 -2.21
CA ASP A 77 -15.44 6.22 -3.30
C ASP A 77 -16.93 6.60 -3.34
N ALA A 78 -17.55 6.40 -4.50
CA ALA A 78 -18.96 6.77 -4.71
C ALA A 78 -19.92 6.00 -3.79
N GLN A 79 -19.50 4.85 -3.26
CA GLN A 79 -20.29 4.00 -2.38
C GLN A 79 -20.02 4.26 -0.89
N GLY A 80 -19.07 5.13 -0.54
CA GLY A 80 -18.74 5.49 0.84
C GLY A 80 -18.09 4.36 1.66
N LEU A 81 -17.48 3.38 1.01
CA LEU A 81 -16.79 2.24 1.62
C LEU A 81 -15.34 2.56 1.98
N VAL A 82 -14.73 3.48 1.25
CA VAL A 82 -13.34 3.90 1.41
C VAL A 82 -13.31 5.40 1.55
N HIS A 83 -12.66 5.85 2.62
CA HIS A 83 -12.25 7.24 2.79
C HIS A 83 -10.74 7.28 2.96
N ALA A 84 -10.08 8.15 2.23
CA ALA A 84 -8.63 8.27 2.25
C ALA A 84 -8.22 9.74 2.24
N GLU A 85 -7.19 10.06 3.02
CA GLU A 85 -6.61 11.40 3.11
C GLU A 85 -5.10 11.32 2.90
N TYR A 86 -4.56 12.24 2.10
CA TYR A 86 -3.13 12.46 2.04
C TYR A 86 -2.81 13.75 2.79
N ASN A 87 -2.41 13.61 4.04
CA ASN A 87 -2.11 14.74 4.91
C ASN A 87 -0.73 14.58 5.56
N GLY A 88 -0.32 15.57 6.36
CA GLY A 88 0.95 15.54 7.10
C GLY A 88 0.84 14.87 8.47
N VAL A 89 -0.24 14.14 8.74
CA VAL A 89 -0.50 13.51 10.04
C VAL A 89 0.02 12.07 10.00
N GLY A 90 0.86 11.71 10.97
CA GLY A 90 1.40 10.37 11.12
C GLY A 90 2.89 10.35 11.47
N GLU A 91 3.47 9.16 11.48
CA GLU A 91 4.90 8.94 11.63
C GLU A 91 5.41 8.03 10.51
N THR A 92 6.71 8.10 10.21
CA THR A 92 7.35 7.14 9.30
C THR A 92 7.15 5.72 9.82
N LEU A 93 6.60 4.82 9.00
CA LEU A 93 6.39 3.39 9.34
C LEU A 93 7.69 2.72 9.79
N GLN A 94 8.83 3.20 9.28
CA GLN A 94 10.16 2.81 9.71
C GLN A 94 10.97 4.06 10.07
N LYS A 95 11.05 4.38 11.37
CA LYS A 95 12.12 5.23 11.89
C LYS A 95 13.42 4.49 11.56
N GLY A 96 14.23 5.04 10.65
CA GLY A 96 15.31 4.32 9.98
C GLY A 96 16.10 3.40 10.92
N ARG A 97 16.48 2.21 10.44
CA ARG A 97 17.47 1.40 11.19
C ARG A 97 18.69 2.30 11.30
N ALA A 98 19.01 2.77 12.52
CA ALA A 98 20.32 3.37 12.79
C ALA A 98 21.33 2.42 12.14
N GLY A 99 22.02 2.91 11.10
CA GLY A 99 22.84 2.05 10.26
C GLY A 99 23.69 1.20 11.15
N LYS A 100 23.44 -0.11 11.18
CA LYS A 100 24.29 -1.02 11.92
C LYS A 100 25.63 -0.87 11.21
N ALA A 101 26.64 -0.33 11.90
CA ALA A 101 27.96 -0.12 11.31
C ALA A 101 28.37 -1.43 10.65
N MET A 102 28.50 -1.41 9.32
CA MET A 102 29.06 -2.54 8.61
C MET A 102 30.55 -2.54 8.93
N HIS A 103 31.00 -3.65 9.47
CA HIS A 103 32.36 -3.87 9.93
C HIS A 103 33.35 -3.92 8.77
#